data_AF-A0A8T2UIJ0-F1
#
_entry.id   AF-A0A8T2UIJ0-F1
#
_cell.length_a   1.000
_cell.length_b   1.000
_cell.length_c   1.000
_cell.angle_alpha   90.00
_cell.angle_beta   90.00
_cell.angle_gamma   90.00
#
_symmetry.space_group_name_H-M   'P 1'
#
loop_
_entity.id
_entity.type
_entity.pdbx_description
1 polymer ?
#
loop_
_entity_poly.entity_id
_entity_poly.type
_entity_poly.pdbx_seq_one_letter_code
_entity_poly.pdbx_strand_id
1 'polypeptide(L)'
;MYLSIYLSIYLSIYLSIYLSIYLSIYLSIYLSIYLSIYLSIYLSIHPSIYLSSYPCIYVSIILSFYLSIYLSIYLSIYLSIYLSIYLSICLSICLLIYIYLSIYLSIYLYIYLSIYLSIYLSIYLSIYLSIYLSIYLSIYLSIYLSIYLSIYLSIYLSIYLSIYLSIYLPTYLSTYLSIYLSIYLHIYLSIYLSSDFFLEVYIRVHFEFEFEFKFWLPLKK
;
A
#
# COMPACT_ATOMS: atom_id res chain seq x y z
N MET A 1 -21.99 -153.61 -11.93
CA MET A 1 -22.74 -153.08 -13.09
C MET A 1 -23.90 -152.18 -12.67
N TYR A 2 -24.80 -152.61 -11.76
CA TYR A 2 -25.91 -151.75 -11.29
C TYR A 2 -25.45 -150.50 -10.51
N LEU A 3 -24.45 -150.62 -9.63
CA LEU A 3 -23.96 -149.49 -8.84
C LEU A 3 -23.32 -148.39 -9.71
N SER A 4 -22.56 -148.78 -10.75
CA SER A 4 -21.89 -147.83 -11.65
C SER A 4 -22.87 -147.07 -12.54
N ILE A 5 -23.94 -147.73 -13.00
CA ILE A 5 -24.99 -147.11 -13.83
C ILE A 5 -25.84 -146.14 -12.99
N TYR A 6 -26.19 -146.53 -11.76
CA TYR A 6 -26.93 -145.65 -10.85
C TYR A 6 -26.10 -144.41 -10.50
N LEU A 7 -24.82 -144.60 -10.16
CA LEU A 7 -23.92 -143.50 -9.84
C LEU A 7 -23.72 -142.56 -11.03
N SER A 8 -23.53 -143.08 -12.25
CA SER A 8 -23.33 -142.25 -13.44
C SER A 8 -24.58 -141.43 -13.79
N ILE A 9 -25.78 -142.04 -13.69
CA ILE A 9 -27.03 -141.35 -13.99
C ILE A 9 -27.29 -140.28 -12.93
N TYR A 10 -27.16 -140.61 -11.64
CA TYR A 10 -27.33 -139.64 -10.56
C TYR A 10 -26.35 -138.48 -10.67
N LEU A 11 -25.06 -138.76 -10.92
CA LEU A 11 -24.05 -137.72 -11.07
C LEU A 11 -24.29 -136.85 -12.31
N SER A 12 -24.68 -137.45 -13.45
CA SER A 12 -24.96 -136.70 -14.67
C SER A 12 -26.17 -135.78 -14.55
N ILE A 13 -27.24 -136.24 -13.92
CA ILE A 13 -28.47 -135.47 -13.72
C ILE A 13 -28.23 -134.38 -12.68
N TYR A 14 -27.59 -134.71 -11.55
CA TYR A 14 -27.24 -133.73 -10.54
C TYR A 14 -26.31 -132.66 -11.10
N LEU A 15 -25.25 -133.05 -11.82
CA LEU A 15 -24.28 -132.11 -12.38
C LEU A 15 -24.92 -131.25 -13.48
N SER A 16 -25.71 -131.82 -14.40
CA SER A 16 -26.35 -131.04 -15.47
C SER A 16 -27.40 -130.06 -14.94
N ILE A 17 -28.23 -130.48 -13.97
CA ILE A 17 -29.24 -129.61 -13.35
C ILE A 17 -28.54 -128.54 -12.51
N TYR A 18 -27.58 -128.91 -11.66
CA TYR A 18 -26.85 -127.95 -10.84
C TYR A 18 -26.10 -126.94 -11.71
N LEU A 19 -25.36 -127.40 -12.72
CA LEU A 19 -24.56 -126.52 -13.57
C LEU A 19 -25.45 -125.63 -14.45
N SER A 20 -26.54 -126.15 -15.03
CA SER A 20 -27.44 -125.33 -15.87
C SER A 20 -28.19 -124.29 -15.05
N ILE A 21 -28.72 -124.65 -13.88
CA ILE A 21 -29.45 -123.73 -13.01
C ILE A 21 -28.49 -122.72 -12.39
N TYR A 22 -27.36 -123.17 -11.85
CA TYR A 22 -26.38 -122.27 -11.25
C TYR A 22 -25.81 -121.31 -12.29
N LEU A 23 -25.40 -121.81 -13.46
CA LEU A 23 -24.81 -120.97 -14.50
C LEU A 23 -25.86 -120.02 -15.09
N SER A 24 -27.08 -120.46 -15.38
CA SER A 24 -28.11 -119.58 -15.95
C SER A 24 -28.56 -118.51 -14.99
N ILE A 25 -28.80 -118.85 -13.71
CA ILE A 25 -29.22 -117.89 -12.69
C ILE A 25 -28.07 -116.95 -12.36
N TYR A 26 -26.86 -117.47 -12.12
CA TYR A 26 -25.71 -116.64 -11.80
C TYR A 26 -25.38 -115.69 -12.96
N LEU A 27 -25.30 -116.20 -14.19
CA LEU A 27 -24.96 -115.38 -15.36
C LEU A 27 -26.06 -114.37 -15.67
N SER A 28 -27.33 -114.74 -15.63
CA SER A 28 -28.43 -113.81 -15.93
C SER A 28 -28.58 -112.72 -14.87
N ILE A 29 -28.51 -113.06 -13.59
CA ILE A 29 -28.63 -112.10 -12.50
C ILE A 29 -27.39 -111.22 -12.44
N TYR A 30 -26.19 -111.80 -12.49
CA TYR A 30 -24.96 -111.02 -12.44
C TYR A 30 -24.85 -110.08 -13.63
N LEU A 31 -25.10 -110.58 -14.86
CA LEU A 31 -25.01 -109.75 -16.06
C LEU A 31 -26.10 -108.68 -16.09
N SER A 32 -27.35 -109.00 -15.74
CA SER A 32 -28.44 -108.02 -15.76
C SER A 32 -28.27 -106.94 -14.71
N ILE A 33 -27.85 -107.29 -13.48
CA ILE A 33 -27.62 -106.32 -12.41
C ILE A 33 -26.39 -105.48 -12.72
N TYR A 34 -25.28 -106.11 -13.12
CA TYR A 34 -24.06 -105.38 -13.45
C TYR A 34 -24.28 -104.42 -14.62
N LEU A 35 -24.89 -104.91 -15.71
CA LEU A 35 -25.15 -104.07 -16.88
C LEU A 35 -26.16 -102.97 -16.57
N SER A 36 -27.26 -103.26 -15.87
CA SER A 36 -28.27 -102.23 -15.56
C SER A 36 -27.73 -101.16 -14.62
N ILE A 37 -26.98 -101.52 -13.58
CA ILE A 37 -26.40 -100.57 -12.64
C ILE A 37 -25.27 -99.77 -13.30
N TYR A 38 -24.34 -100.45 -13.98
CA TYR A 38 -23.24 -99.77 -14.64
C TYR A 38 -23.73 -98.82 -15.74
N LEU A 39 -24.64 -99.30 -16.59
CA LEU A 39 -25.18 -98.50 -17.68
C LEU A 39 -26.05 -97.35 -17.16
N SER A 40 -26.88 -97.57 -16.13
CA SER A 40 -27.71 -96.49 -15.55
C SER A 40 -26.86 -95.44 -14.87
N ILE A 41 -25.87 -95.80 -14.06
CA ILE A 41 -24.99 -94.84 -13.39
C ILE A 41 -24.17 -94.07 -14.44
N TYR A 42 -23.58 -94.78 -15.40
CA TYR A 42 -22.68 -94.16 -16.37
C TYR A 42 -23.42 -93.28 -17.38
N LEU A 43 -24.61 -93.68 -17.89
CA LEU A 43 -25.38 -92.86 -18.81
C LEU A 43 -26.20 -91.74 -18.13
N SER A 44 -26.61 -91.89 -16.88
CA SER A 44 -27.47 -90.86 -16.25
C SER A 44 -26.68 -89.83 -15.45
N ILE A 45 -25.66 -90.25 -14.70
CA ILE A 45 -25.00 -89.37 -13.72
C ILE A 45 -23.86 -88.60 -14.36
N HIS A 46 -23.03 -89.25 -15.18
CA HIS A 46 -21.89 -88.57 -15.81
C HIS A 46 -22.30 -87.42 -16.74
N PRO A 47 -23.25 -87.62 -17.68
CA PRO A 47 -23.66 -86.54 -18.58
C PRO A 47 -24.39 -85.43 -17.85
N SER A 48 -25.24 -85.76 -16.86
CA SER A 48 -25.99 -84.74 -16.11
C SER A 48 -25.09 -83.85 -15.27
N ILE A 49 -24.07 -84.40 -14.61
CA ILE A 49 -23.10 -83.60 -13.86
C ILE A 49 -22.26 -82.76 -14.80
N TYR A 50 -21.77 -83.32 -15.91
CA TYR A 50 -20.93 -82.59 -16.86
C TYR A 50 -21.70 -81.45 -17.56
N LEU A 51 -22.94 -81.70 -18.03
CA LEU A 51 -23.78 -80.68 -18.67
C LEU A 51 -24.29 -79.62 -17.69
N SER A 52 -24.49 -79.93 -16.41
CA SER A 52 -25.02 -78.95 -15.45
C SER A 52 -23.91 -78.11 -14.81
N SER A 53 -22.86 -78.75 -14.31
CA SER A 53 -21.83 -78.07 -13.52
C SER A 53 -20.89 -77.23 -14.39
N TYR A 54 -20.47 -77.74 -15.54
CA TYR A 54 -19.47 -77.08 -16.38
C TYR A 54 -19.95 -75.72 -16.93
N PRO A 55 -21.13 -75.60 -17.57
CA PRO A 55 -21.59 -74.30 -18.04
C PRO A 55 -21.95 -73.37 -16.87
N CYS A 56 -22.49 -73.86 -15.76
CA CYS A 56 -22.79 -73.00 -14.60
C CYS A 56 -21.52 -72.38 -14.01
N ILE A 57 -20.45 -73.16 -13.83
CA ILE A 57 -19.18 -72.68 -13.29
C ILE A 57 -18.48 -71.77 -14.31
N TYR A 58 -18.42 -72.18 -15.59
CA TYR A 58 -17.78 -71.40 -16.64
C TYR A 58 -18.48 -70.04 -16.85
N VAL A 59 -19.81 -70.03 -16.95
CA VAL A 59 -20.60 -68.81 -17.12
C VAL A 59 -20.54 -67.94 -15.88
N SER A 60 -20.68 -68.50 -14.67
CA SER A 60 -20.63 -67.69 -13.44
C SER A 60 -19.26 -67.05 -13.22
N ILE A 61 -18.17 -67.77 -13.45
CA ILE A 61 -16.81 -67.23 -13.32
C ILE A 61 -16.56 -66.18 -14.40
N ILE A 62 -16.80 -66.49 -15.67
CA ILE A 62 -16.50 -65.52 -16.74
C ILE A 62 -17.38 -64.28 -16.63
N LEU A 63 -18.68 -64.44 -16.35
CA LEU A 63 -19.57 -63.31 -16.19
C LEU A 63 -19.21 -62.48 -14.96
N SER A 64 -18.87 -63.10 -13.82
CA SER A 64 -18.48 -62.36 -12.62
C SER A 64 -17.14 -61.65 -12.78
N PHE A 65 -16.13 -62.30 -13.37
CA PHE A 65 -14.84 -61.66 -13.66
C PHE A 65 -14.96 -60.57 -14.72
N TYR A 66 -15.65 -60.84 -15.83
CA TYR A 66 -15.85 -59.83 -16.87
C TYR A 66 -16.63 -58.64 -16.34
N LEU A 67 -17.74 -58.86 -15.64
CA LEU A 67 -18.56 -57.79 -15.09
C LEU A 67 -17.81 -57.01 -14.00
N SER A 68 -17.11 -57.68 -13.09
CA SER A 68 -16.37 -57.00 -12.02
C SER A 68 -15.20 -56.19 -12.58
N ILE A 69 -14.42 -56.73 -13.50
CA ILE A 69 -13.28 -56.04 -14.11
C ILE A 69 -13.79 -54.90 -15.01
N TYR A 70 -14.74 -55.16 -15.88
CA TYR A 70 -15.29 -54.13 -16.77
C TYR A 70 -15.94 -53.00 -15.97
N LEU A 71 -16.79 -53.32 -14.99
CA LEU A 71 -17.46 -52.32 -14.16
C LEU A 71 -16.46 -51.55 -13.29
N SER A 72 -15.49 -52.23 -12.67
CA SER A 72 -14.50 -51.54 -11.83
C SER A 72 -13.60 -50.62 -12.65
N ILE A 73 -13.12 -51.07 -13.80
CA ILE A 73 -12.27 -50.27 -14.69
C ILE A 73 -13.08 -49.13 -15.29
N TYR A 74 -14.26 -49.41 -15.86
CA TYR A 74 -15.10 -48.38 -16.46
C TYR A 74 -15.51 -47.33 -15.43
N LEU A 75 -15.98 -47.74 -14.24
CA LEU A 75 -16.40 -46.83 -13.20
C LEU A 75 -15.22 -46.04 -12.63
N SER A 76 -14.08 -46.69 -12.37
CA SER A 76 -12.91 -45.99 -11.82
C SER A 76 -12.32 -44.99 -12.82
N ILE A 77 -12.17 -45.36 -14.09
CA ILE A 77 -11.65 -44.48 -15.14
C ILE A 77 -12.65 -43.36 -15.41
N TYR A 78 -13.92 -43.66 -15.62
CA TYR A 78 -14.94 -42.65 -15.89
C TYR A 78 -15.07 -41.67 -14.73
N LEU A 79 -15.19 -42.17 -13.49
CA LEU A 79 -15.32 -41.32 -12.31
C LEU A 79 -14.06 -40.50 -12.06
N SER A 80 -12.87 -41.11 -12.15
CA SER A 80 -11.61 -40.38 -11.91
C SER A 80 -11.36 -39.30 -12.96
N ILE A 81 -11.56 -39.60 -14.24
CA ILE A 81 -11.38 -38.63 -15.32
C ILE A 81 -12.44 -37.54 -15.24
N TYR A 82 -13.72 -37.91 -15.09
CA TYR A 82 -14.80 -36.93 -15.00
C TYR A 82 -14.61 -36.01 -13.80
N LEU A 83 -14.35 -36.58 -12.62
CA LEU A 83 -14.18 -35.80 -11.39
C LEU A 83 -12.93 -34.93 -11.46
N SER A 84 -11.79 -35.47 -11.92
CA SER A 84 -10.54 -34.69 -12.00
C SER A 84 -10.64 -33.53 -12.98
N ILE A 85 -11.17 -33.77 -14.18
CA ILE A 85 -11.34 -32.73 -15.21
C ILE A 85 -12.33 -31.69 -14.72
N TYR A 86 -13.52 -32.10 -14.27
CA TYR A 86 -14.55 -31.18 -13.80
C TYR A 86 -14.05 -30.33 -12.63
N LEU A 87 -13.43 -30.97 -11.62
CA LEU A 87 -12.88 -30.26 -10.47
C LEU A 87 -11.75 -29.31 -10.89
N SER A 88 -10.83 -29.73 -11.76
CA SER A 88 -9.73 -28.87 -12.22
C SER A 88 -10.24 -27.64 -12.98
N ILE A 89 -11.25 -27.81 -13.83
CA ILE A 89 -11.84 -26.72 -14.61
C ILE A 89 -12.55 -25.76 -13.66
N CYS A 90 -13.41 -26.27 -12.78
CA CYS A 90 -14.11 -25.45 -11.79
C CYS A 90 -13.13 -24.66 -10.92
N LEU A 91 -12.08 -25.31 -10.40
CA LEU A 91 -11.07 -24.64 -9.57
C LEU A 91 -10.33 -23.55 -10.35
N SER A 92 -9.94 -23.83 -11.59
CA SER A 92 -9.23 -22.88 -12.45
C SER A 92 -10.07 -21.64 -12.75
N ILE A 93 -11.37 -21.82 -13.02
CA ILE A 93 -12.31 -20.72 -13.28
C ILE A 93 -12.50 -19.89 -12.01
N CYS A 94 -12.71 -20.54 -10.85
CA CYS A 94 -12.83 -19.84 -9.57
C CYS A 94 -11.58 -19.01 -9.24
N LEU A 95 -10.38 -19.55 -9.48
CA LEU A 95 -9.12 -18.84 -9.30
C LEU A 95 -9.01 -17.62 -10.24
N LEU A 96 -9.37 -17.76 -11.51
CA LEU A 96 -9.36 -16.65 -12.47
C LEU A 96 -10.31 -15.52 -12.04
N ILE A 97 -11.52 -15.86 -11.57
CA ILE A 97 -12.49 -14.89 -11.06
C ILE A 97 -11.95 -14.17 -9.82
N TYR A 98 -11.34 -14.92 -8.89
CA TYR A 98 -10.74 -14.33 -7.69
C TYR A 98 -9.61 -13.35 -8.06
N ILE A 99 -8.72 -13.73 -8.97
CA ILE A 99 -7.63 -12.88 -9.44
C ILE A 99 -8.20 -11.60 -10.09
N TYR A 100 -9.18 -11.74 -10.98
CA TYR A 100 -9.83 -10.59 -11.61
C TYR A 100 -10.43 -9.63 -10.59
N LEU A 101 -11.18 -10.15 -9.61
CA LEU A 101 -11.78 -9.34 -8.54
C LEU A 101 -10.72 -8.64 -7.69
N SER A 102 -9.64 -9.34 -7.35
CA SER A 102 -8.53 -8.78 -6.57
C SER A 102 -7.84 -7.63 -7.31
N ILE A 103 -7.60 -7.78 -8.61
CA ILE A 103 -6.99 -6.75 -9.46
C ILE A 103 -7.94 -5.56 -9.57
N TYR A 104 -9.20 -5.79 -9.90
CA TYR A 104 -10.21 -4.73 -10.00
C TYR A 104 -10.32 -3.93 -8.70
N LEU A 105 -10.43 -4.62 -7.56
CA LEU A 105 -10.51 -3.98 -6.25
C LEU A 105 -9.23 -3.19 -5.96
N SER A 106 -8.05 -3.77 -6.21
CA SER A 106 -6.77 -3.09 -5.96
C SER A 106 -6.62 -1.81 -6.79
N ILE A 107 -7.01 -1.84 -8.07
CA ILE A 107 -6.97 -0.69 -8.96
C ILE A 107 -7.97 0.36 -8.51
N TYR A 108 -9.22 -0.04 -8.24
CA TYR A 108 -10.25 0.88 -7.79
C TYR A 108 -9.86 1.58 -6.48
N LEU A 109 -9.36 0.80 -5.51
CA LEU A 109 -8.96 1.30 -4.20
C LEU A 109 -7.71 2.18 -4.30
N TYR A 110 -6.74 1.81 -5.15
CA TYR A 110 -5.58 2.65 -5.43
C TYR A 110 -6.01 3.97 -6.09
N ILE A 111 -6.78 3.94 -7.16
CA ILE A 111 -7.24 5.15 -7.87
C ILE A 111 -8.04 6.03 -6.92
N TYR A 112 -9.06 5.49 -6.27
CA TYR A 112 -9.93 6.25 -5.38
C TYR A 112 -9.14 6.83 -4.22
N LEU A 113 -8.40 6.00 -3.48
CA LEU A 113 -7.68 6.46 -2.29
C LEU A 113 -6.54 7.40 -2.67
N SER A 114 -5.68 7.02 -3.61
CA SER A 114 -4.50 7.84 -3.95
C SER A 114 -4.92 9.18 -4.56
N ILE A 115 -5.79 9.17 -5.57
CA ILE A 115 -6.13 10.38 -6.31
C ILE A 115 -7.04 11.27 -5.48
N TYR A 116 -8.10 10.71 -4.87
CA TYR A 116 -9.01 11.52 -4.06
C TYR A 116 -8.27 12.12 -2.87
N LEU A 117 -7.48 11.32 -2.14
CA LEU A 117 -6.75 11.82 -0.98
C LEU A 117 -5.66 12.80 -1.40
N SER A 118 -4.90 12.53 -2.47
CA SER A 118 -3.84 13.46 -2.91
C SER A 118 -4.42 14.79 -3.37
N ILE A 119 -5.51 14.76 -4.16
CA ILE A 119 -6.15 15.97 -4.67
C ILE A 119 -6.79 16.72 -3.51
N TYR A 120 -7.59 16.05 -2.68
CA TYR A 120 -8.26 16.69 -1.55
C TYR A 120 -7.25 17.29 -0.58
N LEU A 121 -6.21 16.53 -0.19
CA LEU A 121 -5.19 17.00 0.73
C LEU A 121 -4.36 18.14 0.12
N SER A 122 -3.93 18.02 -1.14
CA SER A 122 -3.14 19.07 -1.79
C SER A 122 -3.93 20.36 -1.96
N ILE A 123 -5.19 20.29 -2.38
CA ILE A 123 -6.05 21.46 -2.53
C ILE A 123 -6.37 22.06 -1.17
N TYR A 124 -6.82 21.25 -0.21
CA TYR A 124 -7.18 21.74 1.12
C TYR A 124 -5.98 22.37 1.81
N LEU A 125 -4.83 21.68 1.82
CA LEU A 125 -3.61 22.17 2.45
C LEU A 125 -3.08 23.42 1.74
N SER A 126 -3.03 23.44 0.40
CA SER A 126 -2.54 24.60 -0.34
C SER A 126 -3.42 25.83 -0.15
N ILE A 127 -4.74 25.68 -0.22
CA ILE A 127 -5.69 26.77 -0.03
C ILE A 127 -5.65 27.24 1.42
N TYR A 128 -5.76 26.33 2.39
CA TYR A 128 -5.76 26.69 3.80
C TYR A 128 -4.45 27.38 4.19
N LEU A 129 -3.31 26.80 3.82
CA LEU A 129 -2.00 27.36 4.14
C LEU A 129 -1.77 28.69 3.43
N SER A 130 -2.08 28.80 2.14
CA SER A 130 -1.87 30.05 1.39
C SER A 130 -2.75 31.18 1.91
N ILE A 131 -4.03 30.92 2.14
CA ILE A 131 -4.97 31.93 2.64
C ILE A 131 -4.62 32.30 4.08
N TYR A 132 -4.45 31.32 4.97
CA TYR A 132 -4.15 31.59 6.37
C TYR A 132 -2.82 32.34 6.51
N LEU A 133 -1.76 31.86 5.85
CA LEU A 133 -0.45 32.50 5.93
C LEU A 133 -0.46 33.88 5.27
N SER A 134 -1.07 34.05 4.10
CA SER A 134 -1.11 35.36 3.43
C SER A 134 -1.91 36.38 4.22
N ILE A 135 -3.08 36.03 4.75
CA ILE A 135 -3.92 36.93 5.54
C ILE A 135 -3.21 37.23 6.86
N TYR A 136 -2.77 36.21 7.59
CA TYR A 136 -2.12 36.42 8.89
C TYR A 136 -0.84 37.25 8.75
N LEU A 137 0.03 36.91 7.80
CA LEU A 137 1.28 37.63 7.58
C LEU A 137 1.02 39.05 7.07
N SER A 138 0.10 39.25 6.11
CA SER A 138 -0.18 40.59 5.58
C SER A 138 -0.79 41.49 6.64
N ILE A 139 -1.76 41.00 7.41
CA ILE A 139 -2.41 41.79 8.47
C ILE A 139 -1.42 42.06 9.60
N TYR A 140 -0.74 41.03 10.10
CA TYR A 140 0.19 41.19 11.21
C TYR A 140 1.35 42.11 10.84
N LEU A 141 1.98 41.89 9.68
CA LEU A 141 3.09 42.71 9.21
C LEU A 141 2.64 44.14 8.90
N SER A 142 1.51 44.33 8.20
CA SER A 142 1.05 45.68 7.86
C SER A 142 0.66 46.48 9.10
N ILE A 143 -0.07 45.89 10.03
CA ILE A 143 -0.49 46.56 11.27
C ILE A 143 0.73 46.82 12.15
N TYR A 144 1.56 45.82 12.40
CA TYR A 144 2.72 45.98 13.26
C TYR A 144 3.70 47.00 12.69
N LEU A 145 4.05 46.89 11.40
CA LEU A 145 4.98 47.79 10.74
C LEU A 145 4.40 49.22 10.65
N SER A 146 3.14 49.37 10.25
CA SER A 146 2.53 50.71 10.13
C SER A 146 2.41 51.40 11.48
N ILE A 147 1.97 50.70 12.53
CA ILE A 147 1.82 51.28 13.87
C ILE A 147 3.20 51.57 14.44
N TYR A 148 4.12 50.61 14.43
CA TYR A 148 5.45 50.79 15.01
C TYR A 148 6.21 51.91 14.28
N LEU A 149 6.24 51.89 12.95
CA LEU A 149 6.96 52.90 12.16
C LEU A 149 6.30 54.28 12.31
N SER A 150 4.97 54.38 12.21
CA SER A 150 4.30 55.68 12.32
C SER A 150 4.46 56.29 13.70
N ILE A 151 4.27 55.52 14.77
CA ILE A 151 4.40 56.01 16.14
C ILE A 151 5.85 56.35 16.44
N TYR A 152 6.78 55.43 16.18
CA TYR A 152 8.19 55.64 16.49
C TYR A 152 8.76 56.84 15.70
N LEU A 153 8.52 56.87 14.38
CA LEU A 153 9.02 57.94 13.53
C LEU A 153 8.37 59.28 13.87
N SER A 154 7.04 59.33 14.07
CA SER A 154 6.36 60.60 14.38
C SER A 154 6.79 61.15 15.73
N ILE A 155 6.89 60.31 16.77
CA ILE A 155 7.30 60.73 18.10
C ILE A 155 8.77 61.14 18.09
N TYR A 156 9.65 60.30 17.55
CA TYR A 156 11.07 60.60 17.52
C TYR A 156 11.37 61.86 16.71
N LEU A 157 10.81 61.97 15.51
CA LEU A 157 11.02 63.13 14.64
C LEU A 157 10.41 64.39 15.24
N SER A 158 9.19 64.34 15.79
CA SER A 158 8.55 65.52 16.39
C SER A 158 9.29 66.01 17.63
N ILE A 159 9.73 65.11 18.51
CA ILE A 159 10.51 65.47 19.71
C ILE A 159 11.87 66.02 19.28
N TYR A 160 12.59 65.33 18.40
CA TYR A 160 13.90 65.77 17.95
C TYR A 160 13.84 67.14 17.24
N LEU A 161 12.91 67.29 16.30
CA LEU A 161 12.73 68.52 15.54
C LEU A 161 12.27 69.67 16.44
N SER A 162 11.36 69.42 17.38
CA SER A 162 10.90 70.43 18.32
C SER A 162 12.02 70.90 19.24
N ILE A 163 12.84 69.99 19.80
CA ILE A 163 14.01 70.35 20.61
C ILE A 163 15.01 71.16 19.78
N TYR A 164 15.30 70.72 18.56
CA TYR A 164 16.25 71.40 17.68
C TYR A 164 15.79 72.81 17.32
N LEU A 165 14.53 72.98 16.91
CA LEU A 165 13.98 74.28 16.51
C LEU A 165 13.71 75.22 17.69
N SER A 166 13.21 74.70 18.82
CA SER A 166 12.78 75.55 19.95
C SER A 166 13.91 75.89 20.91
N ILE A 167 14.93 75.04 21.01
CA ILE A 167 16.02 75.22 21.97
C ILE A 167 17.31 75.50 21.21
N TYR A 168 17.74 74.59 20.35
CA TYR A 168 19.09 74.65 19.78
C TYR A 168 19.26 75.82 18.80
N LEU A 169 18.34 75.98 17.87
CA LEU A 169 18.41 77.05 16.86
C LEU A 169 18.37 78.46 17.47
N PRO A 170 17.42 78.82 18.35
CA PRO A 170 17.38 80.16 18.94
C PRO A 170 18.53 80.40 19.92
N THR A 171 19.00 79.40 20.67
CA THR A 171 20.19 79.57 21.52
C THR A 171 21.44 79.80 20.69
N TYR A 172 21.65 79.03 19.62
CA TYR A 172 22.76 79.23 18.70
C TYR A 172 22.68 80.60 18.02
N LEU A 173 21.51 80.98 17.50
CA LEU A 173 21.35 82.25 16.80
C LEU A 173 21.51 83.44 17.74
N SER A 174 20.93 83.39 18.95
CA SER A 174 21.05 84.46 19.94
C SER A 174 22.47 84.61 20.48
N THR A 175 23.17 83.50 20.76
CA THR A 175 24.58 83.54 21.20
C THR A 175 25.49 84.03 20.08
N TYR A 176 25.36 83.49 18.88
CA TYR A 176 26.16 83.94 17.73
C TYR A 176 25.92 85.42 17.41
N LEU A 177 24.65 85.85 17.33
CA LEU A 177 24.30 87.24 17.00
C LEU A 177 24.73 88.19 18.12
N SER A 178 24.54 87.83 19.40
CA SER A 178 24.95 88.68 20.52
C SER A 178 26.47 88.81 20.61
N ILE A 179 27.22 87.72 20.42
CA ILE A 179 28.69 87.75 20.39
C ILE A 179 29.18 88.57 19.19
N TYR A 180 28.65 88.29 17.99
CA TYR A 180 29.04 89.01 16.79
C TYR A 180 28.72 90.51 16.88
N LEU A 181 27.50 90.86 17.29
CA LEU A 181 27.07 92.25 17.42
C LEU A 181 27.83 92.97 18.54
N SER A 182 28.02 92.33 19.69
CA SER A 182 28.77 92.95 20.81
C SER A 182 30.21 93.22 20.42
N ILE A 183 30.90 92.25 19.80
CA ILE A 183 32.28 92.43 19.34
C ILE A 183 32.35 93.49 18.24
N TYR A 184 31.51 93.39 17.21
CA TYR A 184 31.53 94.32 16.08
C TYR A 184 31.21 95.75 16.52
N LEU A 185 30.17 95.92 17.32
CA LEU A 185 29.72 97.24 17.78
C LEU A 185 30.71 97.82 18.78
N HIS A 186 31.28 97.01 19.69
CA HIS A 186 32.31 97.49 20.61
C HIS A 186 33.58 97.93 19.87
N ILE A 187 34.03 97.17 18.87
CA ILE A 187 35.18 97.54 18.04
C ILE A 187 34.86 98.81 17.24
N TYR A 188 33.74 98.85 16.53
CA TYR A 188 33.35 100.00 15.70
C TYR A 188 33.20 101.28 16.53
N LEU A 189 32.50 101.21 17.67
CA LEU A 189 32.29 102.37 18.55
C LEU A 189 33.61 102.82 19.20
N SER A 190 34.48 101.87 19.59
CA SER A 190 35.80 102.21 20.14
C SER A 190 36.68 102.93 19.13
N ILE A 191 36.66 102.51 17.86
CA ILE A 191 37.41 103.15 16.78
C ILE A 191 36.83 104.54 16.50
N TYR A 192 35.50 104.65 16.36
CA TYR A 192 34.85 105.91 16.03
C TYR A 192 35.01 106.97 17.13
N LEU A 193 34.81 106.60 18.40
CA LEU A 193 35.04 107.51 19.52
C LEU A 193 36.52 107.86 19.67
N SER A 194 37.44 106.93 19.40
CA SER A 194 38.86 107.26 19.39
C SER A 194 39.19 108.26 18.30
N SER A 195 38.66 108.09 17.08
CA SER A 195 38.91 109.04 15.98
C SER A 195 38.31 110.41 16.26
N ASP A 196 37.10 110.47 16.84
CA ASP A 196 36.47 111.75 17.22
C ASP A 196 37.25 112.44 18.34
N PHE A 197 37.68 111.70 19.37
CA PHE A 197 38.52 112.25 20.44
C PHE A 197 39.87 112.75 19.90
N PHE A 198 40.51 112.00 19.00
CA PHE A 198 41.73 112.45 18.34
C PHE A 198 41.49 113.70 17.48
N LEU A 199 40.34 113.80 16.80
CA LEU A 199 39.97 114.98 16.03
C LEU A 199 39.74 116.19 16.95
N GLU A 200 39.05 116.00 18.08
CA GLU A 200 38.74 117.04 19.05
C GLU A 200 40.01 117.55 19.75
N VAL A 201 40.92 116.64 20.13
CA VAL A 201 42.26 116.99 20.64
C VAL A 201 43.08 117.69 19.56
N TYR A 202 43.05 117.21 18.31
CA TYR A 202 43.76 117.86 17.21
C TYR A 202 43.25 119.28 16.97
N ILE A 203 41.93 119.48 16.94
CA ILE A 203 41.31 120.81 16.82
C ILE A 203 41.68 121.69 18.02
N ARG A 204 41.61 121.16 19.25
CA ARG A 204 41.94 121.91 20.46
C ARG A 204 43.42 122.32 20.48
N VAL A 205 44.33 121.42 20.14
CA VAL A 205 45.77 121.70 20.03
C VAL A 205 46.02 122.71 18.90
N HIS A 206 45.34 122.60 17.77
CA HIS A 206 45.49 123.55 16.67
C HIS A 206 44.97 124.96 17.04
N PHE A 207 43.87 125.05 17.79
CA PHE A 207 43.36 126.32 18.32
C PHE A 207 44.23 126.90 19.44
N GLU A 208 44.79 126.07 20.33
CA GLU A 208 45.76 126.51 21.35
C GLU A 208 47.05 127.04 20.69
N PHE A 209 47.57 126.36 19.67
CA PHE A 209 48.72 126.83 18.89
C PHE A 209 48.43 128.15 18.16
N GLU A 210 47.24 128.33 17.58
CA GLU A 210 46.85 129.61 16.96
C GLU A 210 46.71 130.75 17.99
N PHE A 211 46.22 130.46 19.20
CA PHE A 211 46.13 131.43 20.28
C PHE A 211 47.51 131.82 20.84
N GLU A 212 48.41 130.85 21.04
CA GLU A 212 49.78 131.11 21.48
C GLU A 212 50.61 131.89 20.45
N PHE A 213 50.45 131.60 19.15
CA PHE A 213 51.12 132.38 18.09
C PHE A 213 50.65 133.83 18.03
N LYS A 214 49.38 134.12 18.37
CA LYS A 214 48.88 135.51 18.43
C LYS A 214 49.43 136.31 19.61
N PHE A 215 49.85 135.64 20.69
CA PHE A 215 50.46 136.30 21.85
C PHE A 215 51.99 136.41 21.77
N TRP A 216 52.66 135.64 20.91
CA TRP A 216 54.12 135.63 20.72
C TRP A 216 54.63 136.31 19.44
N LEU A 217 53.91 137.34 18.96
CA LEU A 217 54.45 138.33 18.02
C LEU A 217 54.92 139.59 18.78
N PRO A 218 56.14 139.61 19.35
CA PRO A 218 56.76 140.85 19.80
C PRO A 218 57.36 141.60 18.61
N LEU A 219 56.97 142.87 18.51
CA LEU A 219 57.69 144.00 17.92
C LEU A 219 59.14 143.69 17.52
N LYS A 220 59.40 143.61 16.21
CA LYS A 220 60.63 144.12 15.60
C LYS A 220 60.32 144.77 14.25
N LYS A 221 60.33 146.11 14.30
CA LYS A 221 60.17 147.15 13.26
C LYS A 221 58.77 147.38 12.73
#